data_AF-A0A957WFN7-F1
#
_entry.id   AF-A0A957WFN7-F1
#
_cell.length_a   1.000
_cell.length_b   1.000
_cell.length_c   1.000
_cell.angle_alpha   90.00
_cell.angle_beta   90.00
_cell.angle_gamma   90.00
#
_symmetry.space_group_name_H-M   'P 1'
#
loop_
_entity.id
_entity.type
_entity.pdbx_description
1 polymer ?
#
loop_
_entity_poly.entity_id
_entity_poly.type
_entity_poly.pdbx_seq_one_letter_code
_entity_poly.pdbx_strand_id
1 'polypeptide(L)' 'MGLNNKTARVAGVLYLTIIVAGIFAEFVVRQSLIVPGDATATASNIMASEGLFRLGIAGDLI' A
#
# COMPACT_ATOMS: atom_id res chain seq x y z
N MET A 1 -24.23 12.81 -20.78
CA MET A 1 -23.13 11.88 -20.46
C MET A 1 -23.73 10.73 -19.66
N GLY A 2 -24.30 9.72 -20.35
CA GLY A 2 -25.00 8.62 -19.67
C GLY A 2 -24.00 7.68 -19.02
N LEU A 3 -23.94 7.67 -17.69
CA LEU A 3 -23.13 6.71 -16.94
C LEU A 3 -23.64 5.30 -17.27
N ASN A 4 -22.87 4.56 -18.05
CA ASN A 4 -23.20 3.16 -18.28
C ASN A 4 -22.95 2.39 -16.96
N ASN A 5 -23.94 1.61 -16.53
CA ASN A 5 -23.90 0.89 -15.25
C ASN A 5 -22.72 -0.10 -15.13
N LYS A 6 -22.13 -0.53 -16.25
CA LYS A 6 -20.96 -1.41 -16.26
C LYS A 6 -19.69 -0.64 -15.85
N THR A 7 -19.50 0.56 -16.37
CA THR A 7 -18.38 1.45 -16.04
C THR A 7 -18.48 1.94 -14.61
N ALA A 8 -19.67 2.22 -14.10
CA ALA A 8 -19.86 2.56 -12.69
C ALA A 8 -19.43 1.41 -11.75
N ARG A 9 -19.77 0.15 -12.08
CA ARG A 9 -19.31 -1.02 -11.31
C ARG A 9 -17.81 -1.24 -11.43
N VAL A 10 -17.25 -1.11 -12.63
CA VAL A 10 -15.79 -1.25 -12.84
C VAL A 10 -15.03 -0.19 -12.05
N ALA A 11 -15.49 1.07 -12.08
CA ALA A 11 -14.93 2.15 -11.28
C ALA A 11 -15.03 1.85 -9.78
N GLY A 12 -16.17 1.34 -9.30
CA GLY A 12 -16.34 0.92 -7.90
C GLY A 12 -15.40 -0.21 -7.48
N VAL A 13 -15.19 -1.21 -8.33
CA VAL A 13 -14.26 -2.32 -8.06
C VAL A 13 -12.82 -1.82 -8.03
N LEU A 14 -12.42 -1.00 -9.00
CA LEU A 14 -11.09 -0.39 -9.02
C LEU A 14 -10.85 0.47 -7.77
N TYR A 15 -11.86 1.23 -7.34
CA TYR A 15 -11.80 2.03 -6.13
C TYR A 15 -11.64 1.18 -4.86
N LEU A 16 -12.37 0.06 -4.75
CA LEU A 16 -12.18 -0.90 -3.64
C LEU A 16 -10.78 -1.50 -3.63
N THR A 17 -10.21 -1.83 -4.79
CA THR A 17 -8.84 -2.33 -4.90
C THR A 17 -7.82 -1.32 -4.37
N ILE A 18 -8.00 -0.03 -4.68
CA ILE A 18 -7.15 1.05 -4.15
C ILE A 18 -7.25 1.14 -2.63
N ILE A 19 -8.45 1.05 -2.05
CA ILE A 19 -8.65 1.06 -0.60
C ILE A 19 -7.92 -0.11 0.06
N VAL A 20 -8.08 -1.32 -0.47
CA VAL A 20 -7.41 -2.52 0.08
C VAL A 20 -5.90 -2.40 -0.04
N ALA A 21 -5.39 -1.89 -1.16
CA ALA A 21 -3.97 -1.63 -1.35
C ALA A 21 -3.43 -0.60 -0.34
N GLY A 22 -4.18 0.48 -0.07
CA GLY A 22 -3.83 1.48 0.93
C GLY A 22 -3.79 0.91 2.35
N ILE A 23 -4.77 0.09 2.73
CA ILE A 23 -4.77 -0.60 4.04
C ILE A 23 -3.57 -1.54 4.14
N PHE A 24 -3.25 -2.28 3.10
CA PHE A 24 -2.10 -3.17 3.07
C PHE A 24 -0.77 -2.39 3.19
N ALA A 25 -0.65 -1.26 2.50
CA ALA A 25 0.51 -0.38 2.63
C ALA A 25 0.68 0.14 4.08
N GLU A 26 -0.41 0.55 4.72
CA GLU A 26 -0.36 1.08 6.08
C GLU A 26 -0.07 -0.02 7.12
N PHE A 27 -0.82 -1.13 7.09
CA PHE A 27 -0.72 -2.20 8.08
C PHE A 27 0.49 -3.11 7.88
N VAL A 28 0.88 -3.39 6.64
CA VAL A 28 1.95 -4.35 6.36
C VAL A 28 3.27 -3.63 6.13
N VAL A 29 3.30 -2.55 5.34
CA VAL A 29 4.56 -1.84 5.10
C VAL A 29 4.89 -0.93 6.28
N ARG A 30 4.01 0.01 6.63
CA ARG A 30 4.33 1.03 7.65
C ARG A 30 4.46 0.41 9.04
N GLN A 31 3.52 -0.46 9.43
CA GLN A 31 3.53 -1.11 10.75
C GLN A 31 4.61 -2.20 10.92
N SER A 32 5.00 -2.90 9.85
CA SER A 32 6.06 -3.92 9.96
C SER A 32 7.47 -3.32 9.83
N LEU A 33 7.63 -2.21 9.11
CA LEU A 33 8.94 -1.59 8.95
C LEU A 33 9.26 -0.62 10.08
N ILE A 34 8.31 0.20 10.53
CA ILE A 34 8.60 1.30 11.45
C ILE A 34 8.44 0.84 12.90
N VAL A 35 9.55 0.77 13.63
CA VAL A 35 9.57 0.59 15.08
C VAL A 35 9.80 1.96 15.73
N PRO A 36 8.78 2.56 16.38
CA PRO A 36 8.93 3.87 17.01
C PRO A 36 10.02 3.82 18.10
N GLY A 37 11.05 4.65 17.95
CA GLY A 37 12.14 4.76 18.93
C GLY A 37 13.35 3.85 18.67
N ASP A 38 13.34 2.98 17.65
CA ASP A 38 14.48 2.13 17.28
C ASP A 38 14.73 2.12 15.77
N ALA A 39 15.65 2.99 15.35
CA ALA A 39 16.06 3.12 13.95
C ALA A 39 16.82 1.88 13.44
N THR A 40 17.54 1.18 14.32
CA THR A 40 18.29 -0.05 14.01
C THR A 40 17.35 -1.21 13.74
N ALA A 41 16.32 -1.38 14.57
CA ALA A 41 15.27 -2.38 14.33
C ALA A 41 14.48 -2.09 13.05
N THR A 42 14.17 -0.81 12.80
CA THR A 42 13.53 -0.36 11.56
C THR A 42 14.37 -0.70 10.32
N ALA A 43 15.68 -0.40 10.33
CA ALA A 43 16.59 -0.72 9.24
C ALA A 43 16.73 -2.24 9.02
N SER A 44 16.77 -3.04 10.10
CA SER A 44 16.81 -4.50 10.01
C SER A 44 15.53 -5.08 9.38
N ASN A 45 14.35 -4.56 9.74
CA ASN A 45 13.08 -4.96 9.14
C ASN A 45 12.98 -4.55 7.65
N ILE A 46 13.51 -3.38 7.28
CA ILE A 46 13.60 -2.94 5.87
C ILE A 46 14.50 -3.89 5.07
N MET A 47 15.67 -4.25 5.60
CA MET A 47 16.61 -5.16 4.93
C MET A 47 16.03 -6.58 4.81
N ALA A 48 15.29 -7.05 5.83
CA ALA A 48 14.63 -8.35 5.80
C ALA A 48 13.42 -8.40 4.86
N SER A 49 12.78 -7.25 4.60
CA SER A 49 11.56 -7.13 3.78
C SER A 49 11.71 -6.10 2.65
N GLU A 50 12.81 -6.17 1.91
CA GLU A 50 13.15 -5.25 0.82
C GLU A 50 12.06 -5.20 -0.27
N GLY A 51 11.38 -6.34 -0.53
CA GLY A 51 10.27 -6.41 -1.47
C GLY A 51 9.07 -5.55 -1.07
N LEU A 52 8.73 -5.51 0.22
CA LEU A 52 7.65 -4.66 0.77
C LEU A 52 8.04 -3.19 0.75
N PHE A 53 9.31 -2.87 1.06
CA PHE A 53 9.82 -1.50 0.96
C PHE A 53 9.76 -0.97 -0.48
N ARG A 54 10.18 -1.78 -1.45
CA ARG A 54 10.12 -1.42 -2.89
C ARG A 54 8.68 -1.29 -3.39
N LEU A 55 7.76 -2.12 -2.91
CA LEU A 55 6.33 -1.99 -3.20
C LEU A 55 5.73 -0.71 -2.62
N GLY A 56 6.15 -0.32 -1.41
CA GLY A 56 5.78 0.95 -0.80
C GLY A 56 6.22 2.15 -1.64
N ILE A 57 7.49 2.18 -2.06
CA ILE A 57 8.03 3.23 -2.96
C ILE A 57 7.30 3.25 -4.30
N ALA A 58 7.03 2.08 -4.90
CA ALA A 58 6.30 1.99 -6.16
C ALA A 58 4.85 2.47 -6.04
N GLY A 59 4.22 2.27 -4.88
CA GLY A 59 2.88 2.78 -4.57
C GLY A 59 2.84 4.29 -4.35
N ASP A 60 3.93 4.90 -3.85
CA ASP A 60 4.03 6.35 -3.63
C ASP A 60 4.32 7.12 -4.93
N LEU A 61 4.86 6.45 -5.95
CA LEU A 61 5.25 7.05 -7.23
C LEU A 61 4.10 7.21 -8.24
N ILE A 62 2.97 6.54 -8.02
CA ILE A 62 1.80 6.54 -8.92
C ILE A 62 0.71 7.44 -8.34
#